data_AF-A0A6P1EKN4-F1
#
_entry.id   AF-A0A6P1EKN4-F1
#
_cell.length_a   1.000
_cell.length_b   1.000
_cell.length_c   1.000
_cell.angle_alpha   90.00
_cell.angle_beta   90.00
_cell.angle_gamma   90.00
#
_symmetry.space_group_name_H-M   'P 1'
#
loop_
_entity.id
_entity.type
_entity.pdbx_description
1 polymer ?
#
loop_
_entity_poly.entity_id
_entity_poly.type
_entity_poly.pdbx_seq_one_letter_code
_entity_poly.pdbx_strand_id
1 'polypeptide(L)'
;MSIAAELWALAADGDERAVKRAYARALKQTRPDEDATAFQQLHDAYQHALARCRASADNDDPDSNWADAEGSSAPGQAAPAVATVAAPMAAVPAAAHRVDLPVPAQPLPTEAANALLHAAASCPPEDFPAWLRTQAHSWSLDTRDDIAAEVLKALRDERAPMSQYNVDALYRAFGWDDIASGLDPRELQWRRERADQAWMLQPAQRRALTALLTGRIRGWLTPEETTARLTLLQQPRTPLRNLLSALLPSRTEHVAALMAVLGCHPGVPLPMGIDAGQTTFWSAMTDEFSRVALQARLLRGVAVGGLLALCLCGAVWAGSDVVDWILADVDSRLRAPLAVLGTLLAPVIFLAARTAYRFVHAWQGAPEDAPVALPWLRILALPLLIGATFGLWWLTINRLQDPFWGIVGCWWLTWVATGLAQWRYHTRRGQLVPSGVFTLIGRVVGMATVFLGLMTAIGYWAADLFSHRDQLRWRRQRDR
;
A
#
# COMPACT_ATOMS: atom_id res chain seq x y z
N MET A 1 31.55 -31.62 13.91
CA MET A 1 30.29 -32.33 13.61
C MET A 1 29.40 -31.34 12.88
N SER A 2 28.84 -31.71 11.73
CA SER A 2 27.95 -30.81 10.97
C SER A 2 26.67 -30.56 11.76
N ILE A 3 26.22 -29.30 11.84
CA ILE A 3 24.99 -28.89 12.54
C ILE A 3 23.77 -29.69 12.07
N ALA A 4 23.72 -30.06 10.79
CA ALA A 4 22.68 -30.94 10.25
C ALA A 4 22.60 -32.29 11.00
N ALA A 5 23.73 -32.93 11.31
CA ALA A 5 23.76 -34.21 12.02
C ALA A 5 23.30 -34.08 13.48
N GLU A 6 23.57 -32.93 14.12
CA GLU A 6 23.06 -32.61 15.46
C GLU A 6 21.54 -32.45 15.46
N LEU A 7 20.97 -31.79 14.44
CA LEU A 7 19.51 -31.67 14.27
C LEU A 7 18.84 -33.03 14.05
N TRP A 8 19.47 -33.93 13.28
CA TRP A 8 18.95 -35.28 13.06
C TRP A 8 18.97 -36.15 14.32
N ALA A 9 20.02 -36.04 15.14
CA ALA A 9 20.09 -36.75 16.42
C ALA A 9 19.00 -36.25 17.40
N LEU A 10 18.85 -34.94 17.53
CA LEU A 10 17.80 -34.34 18.38
C LEU A 10 16.38 -34.68 17.89
N ALA A 11 16.19 -34.84 16.59
CA ALA A 11 14.92 -35.28 16.03
C ALA A 11 14.62 -36.76 16.28
N ALA A 12 15.66 -37.60 16.36
CA ALA A 12 15.51 -39.01 16.73
C ALA A 12 15.11 -39.18 18.20
N ASP A 13 15.52 -38.26 19.07
CA ASP A 13 15.13 -38.22 20.49
C ASP A 13 13.75 -37.57 20.75
N GLY A 14 13.06 -37.09 19.71
CA GLY A 14 11.70 -36.52 19.81
C GLY A 14 11.61 -35.13 20.45
N ASP A 15 12.71 -34.48 20.82
CA ASP A 15 12.68 -33.17 21.49
C ASP A 15 12.59 -32.00 20.48
N GLU A 16 11.35 -31.66 20.07
CA GLU A 16 11.07 -30.55 19.17
C GLU A 16 11.62 -29.20 19.70
N ARG A 17 11.66 -29.01 21.02
CA ARG A 17 12.17 -27.77 21.65
C ARG A 17 13.69 -27.70 21.56
N ALA A 18 14.40 -28.83 21.57
CA ALA A 18 15.84 -28.86 21.36
C ALA A 18 16.22 -28.58 19.89
N VAL A 19 15.48 -29.14 18.92
CA VAL A 19 15.67 -28.89 17.47
C VAL A 19 15.54 -27.40 17.15
N LYS A 20 14.51 -26.71 17.67
CA LYS A 20 14.33 -25.26 17.48
C LYS A 20 15.46 -24.42 18.09
N ARG A 21 15.96 -24.80 19.26
CA ARG A 21 17.06 -24.10 19.94
C ARG A 21 18.39 -24.26 19.18
N ALA A 22 18.67 -25.45 18.67
CA ALA A 22 19.86 -25.72 17.86
C ALA A 22 19.83 -24.94 16.53
N TYR A 23 18.68 -24.91 15.85
CA TYR A 23 18.47 -24.10 14.63
C TYR A 23 18.67 -22.59 14.88
N ALA A 24 18.12 -22.05 15.97
CA ALA A 24 18.31 -20.64 16.33
C ALA A 24 19.79 -20.28 16.63
N ARG A 25 20.56 -21.24 17.17
CA ARG A 25 22.00 -21.08 17.38
C ARG A 25 22.75 -21.06 16.04
N ALA A 26 22.40 -21.95 15.12
CA ALA A 26 22.99 -22.05 13.79
C ALA A 26 22.68 -20.85 12.89
N LEU A 27 21.47 -20.29 13.01
CA LEU A 27 21.04 -19.09 12.30
C LEU A 27 21.85 -17.84 12.70
N LYS A 28 22.29 -17.75 13.96
CA LYS A 28 23.16 -16.65 14.42
C LYS A 28 24.57 -16.71 13.83
N GLN A 29 25.02 -17.91 13.45
CA GLN A 29 26.35 -18.13 12.87
C GLN A 29 26.34 -18.05 11.35
N THR A 30 25.21 -18.38 10.70
CA THR A 30 25.08 -18.40 9.24
C THR A 30 24.22 -17.21 8.82
N ARG A 31 24.85 -16.06 8.54
CA ARG A 31 24.13 -14.87 8.06
C ARG A 31 23.69 -15.09 6.60
N PRO A 32 22.41 -14.87 6.26
CA PRO A 32 21.89 -15.06 4.90
C PRO A 32 22.59 -14.22 3.82
N ASP A 33 23.22 -13.11 4.23
CA ASP A 33 23.90 -12.17 3.33
C ASP A 33 25.29 -12.65 2.90
N GLU A 34 25.89 -13.59 3.64
CA GLU A 34 27.26 -14.09 3.41
C GLU A 34 27.28 -15.44 2.67
N ASP A 35 26.30 -16.32 2.92
CA ASP A 35 26.18 -17.61 2.19
C ASP A 35 24.73 -18.11 2.12
N ALA A 36 24.06 -17.78 1.01
CA ALA A 36 22.68 -18.19 0.74
C ALA A 36 22.52 -19.72 0.57
N THR A 37 23.57 -20.42 0.13
CA THR A 37 23.50 -21.87 -0.12
C THR A 37 23.60 -22.67 1.16
N ALA A 38 24.48 -22.25 2.09
CA ALA A 38 24.57 -22.83 3.43
C ALA A 38 23.29 -22.60 4.25
N PHE A 39 22.65 -21.44 4.09
CA PHE A 39 21.37 -21.15 4.73
C PHE A 39 20.26 -22.08 4.23
N GLN A 40 20.16 -22.30 2.93
CA GLN A 40 19.13 -23.19 2.37
C GLN A 40 19.30 -24.63 2.86
N GLN A 41 20.53 -25.15 2.85
CA GLN A 41 20.82 -26.50 3.36
C GLN A 41 20.49 -26.65 4.85
N LEU A 42 20.77 -25.63 5.65
CA LEU A 42 20.41 -25.60 7.08
C LEU A 42 18.90 -25.56 7.29
N HIS A 43 18.18 -24.76 6.49
CA HIS A 43 16.74 -24.65 6.56
C HIS A 43 16.04 -25.95 6.16
N ASP A 44 16.49 -26.59 5.08
CA ASP A 44 15.95 -27.87 4.60
C ASP A 44 16.17 -28.97 5.65
N ALA A 45 17.37 -29.06 6.24
CA ALA A 45 17.67 -30.01 7.31
C ALA A 45 16.79 -29.80 8.56
N TYR A 46 16.51 -28.55 8.92
CA TYR A 46 15.62 -28.20 10.03
C TYR A 46 14.16 -28.63 9.77
N GLN A 47 13.64 -28.38 8.56
CA GLN A 47 12.27 -28.78 8.21
C GLN A 47 12.11 -30.30 8.22
N HIS A 48 13.10 -31.05 7.71
CA HIS A 48 13.12 -32.50 7.76
C HIS A 48 13.15 -33.04 9.20
N ALA A 49 13.97 -32.45 10.07
CA ALA A 49 14.04 -32.80 11.48
C ALA A 49 12.69 -32.58 12.20
N LEU A 50 12.03 -31.44 11.95
CA LEU A 50 10.76 -31.10 12.56
C LEU A 50 9.60 -32.00 12.09
N ALA A 51 9.59 -32.36 10.80
CA ALA A 51 8.64 -33.32 10.24
C ALA A 51 8.78 -34.70 10.90
N ARG A 52 10.00 -35.12 11.21
CA ARG A 52 10.27 -36.41 11.88
C ARG A 52 9.84 -36.43 13.35
N CYS A 53 10.02 -35.32 14.09
CA CYS A 53 9.49 -35.20 15.46
C CYS A 53 7.96 -35.32 15.47
N ARG A 54 7.28 -34.67 14.52
CA ARG A 54 5.82 -34.73 14.37
C ARG A 54 5.33 -36.13 14.01
N ALA A 55 6.01 -36.81 13.09
CA ALA A 55 5.67 -38.18 12.70
C ALA A 55 5.95 -39.23 13.80
N SER A 56 6.86 -38.94 14.74
CA SER A 56 7.10 -39.82 15.89
C SER A 56 6.07 -39.58 17.00
N ALA A 57 5.63 -38.34 17.21
CA ALA A 57 4.54 -38.01 18.12
C ALA A 57 3.19 -38.60 17.69
N ASP A 58 2.98 -38.79 16.38
CA ASP A 58 1.79 -39.42 15.80
C ASP A 58 1.82 -40.97 15.84
N ASN A 59 3.00 -41.58 16.06
CA ASN A 59 3.18 -43.04 16.15
C ASN A 59 3.23 -43.57 17.60
N ASP A 60 3.32 -42.70 18.61
CA ASP A 60 3.30 -43.07 20.04
C ASP A 60 1.88 -43.22 20.60
N ASP A 61 0.85 -43.26 19.75
CA ASP A 61 -0.52 -43.63 20.13
C ASP A 61 -0.71 -45.15 19.94
N PRO A 62 -0.83 -45.96 21.01
CA PRO A 62 -0.95 -47.41 20.90
C PRO A 62 -2.35 -47.91 20.51
N ASP A 63 -3.25 -47.03 20.05
CA ASP A 63 -4.56 -47.41 19.49
C ASP A 63 -4.61 -47.19 17.98
N SER A 64 -3.82 -48.00 17.28
CA SER A 64 -4.08 -48.32 15.88
C SER A 64 -5.37 -49.15 15.77
N ASN A 65 -6.41 -48.58 15.17
CA ASN A 65 -7.18 -49.12 14.03
C ASN A 65 -8.56 -48.42 13.93
N TRP A 66 -9.13 -48.43 12.72
CA TRP A 66 -10.44 -47.89 12.27
C TRP A 66 -10.35 -46.52 11.56
N ALA A 67 -10.76 -46.35 10.31
CA ALA A 67 -11.75 -47.12 9.56
C ALA A 67 -11.54 -47.01 8.03
N ASP A 68 -11.59 -48.15 7.36
CA ASP A 68 -12.10 -48.31 5.99
C ASP A 68 -12.75 -49.70 5.92
N ALA A 69 -14.08 -49.77 5.85
CA ALA A 69 -14.87 -50.76 5.11
C ALA A 69 -16.35 -50.70 5.48
N GLU A 70 -17.16 -50.33 4.50
CA GLU A 70 -18.59 -50.62 4.41
C GLU A 70 -18.85 -52.14 4.35
N GLY A 71 -19.98 -52.58 4.92
CA GLY A 71 -20.65 -53.80 4.46
C GLY A 71 -21.24 -54.73 5.52
N SER A 72 -22.58 -54.78 5.55
CA SER A 72 -23.41 -55.99 5.74
C SER A 72 -23.93 -56.36 7.15
N SER A 73 -25.24 -56.12 7.30
CA SER A 73 -26.30 -57.07 7.71
C SER A 73 -26.25 -57.81 9.05
N ALA A 74 -27.30 -57.60 9.87
CA ALA A 74 -27.77 -58.38 11.02
C ALA A 74 -28.20 -59.83 10.62
N PRO A 75 -28.72 -60.74 11.52
CA PRO A 75 -29.14 -60.57 12.93
C PRO A 75 -28.89 -61.77 13.91
N GLY A 76 -29.16 -61.57 15.20
CA GLY A 76 -29.91 -62.53 16.03
C GLY A 76 -29.20 -63.38 17.11
N GLN A 77 -29.96 -63.57 18.20
CA GLN A 77 -29.91 -64.61 19.25
C GLN A 77 -29.10 -64.44 20.56
N ALA A 78 -29.90 -64.21 21.61
CA ALA A 78 -30.05 -65.02 22.84
C ALA A 78 -28.98 -64.99 23.96
N ALA A 79 -29.49 -64.61 25.14
CA ALA A 79 -28.90 -64.81 26.47
C ALA A 79 -28.69 -66.31 26.81
N PRO A 80 -27.94 -66.60 27.89
CA PRO A 80 -28.65 -66.84 29.15
C PRO A 80 -27.98 -66.24 30.40
N ALA A 81 -28.82 -66.16 31.44
CA ALA A 81 -28.53 -65.73 32.79
C ALA A 81 -27.65 -66.72 33.57
N VAL A 82 -26.80 -66.21 34.49
CA VAL A 82 -26.45 -66.89 35.75
C VAL A 82 -26.33 -65.85 36.87
N ALA A 83 -26.79 -66.28 38.03
CA ALA A 83 -27.17 -65.51 39.20
C ALA A 83 -26.02 -64.96 40.08
N THR A 84 -26.31 -63.79 40.66
CA THR A 84 -26.13 -63.37 42.06
C THR A 84 -25.24 -64.20 42.98
N VAL A 85 -24.19 -63.56 43.50
CA VAL A 85 -23.89 -63.58 44.95
C VAL A 85 -23.50 -62.16 45.37
N ALA A 86 -24.39 -61.54 46.15
CA ALA A 86 -24.13 -60.31 46.88
C ALA A 86 -23.41 -60.64 48.19
N ALA A 87 -22.37 -59.89 48.53
CA ALA A 87 -21.91 -59.71 49.90
C ALA A 87 -21.66 -58.21 50.14
N PRO A 88 -22.11 -57.64 51.28
CA PRO A 88 -22.32 -56.22 51.43
C PRO A 88 -21.06 -55.54 51.97
N MET A 89 -20.59 -54.49 51.29
CA MET A 89 -19.69 -53.51 51.90
C MET A 89 -20.48 -52.23 52.16
N ALA A 90 -20.46 -51.84 53.43
CA ALA A 90 -21.28 -50.80 54.02
C ALA A 90 -21.35 -49.52 53.20
N ALA A 91 -22.59 -49.07 52.95
CA ALA A 91 -22.87 -47.72 52.50
C ALA A 91 -22.36 -46.73 53.56
N VAL A 92 -21.22 -46.10 53.28
CA VAL A 92 -20.88 -44.82 53.89
C VAL A 92 -21.91 -43.83 53.35
N PRO A 93 -22.71 -43.13 54.19
CA PRO A 93 -23.56 -42.07 53.69
C PRO A 93 -22.61 -40.95 53.27
N ALA A 94 -22.33 -40.87 51.97
CA ALA A 94 -21.79 -39.68 51.34
C ALA A 94 -22.91 -38.63 51.30
N ALA A 95 -23.34 -38.17 52.48
CA ALA A 95 -23.93 -36.86 52.64
C ALA A 95 -22.79 -35.85 52.43
N ALA A 96 -22.35 -35.74 51.17
CA ALA A 96 -21.62 -34.59 50.72
C ALA A 96 -22.54 -33.40 50.97
N HIS A 97 -22.26 -32.66 52.03
CA HIS A 97 -22.75 -31.32 52.23
C HIS A 97 -22.22 -30.53 51.01
N ARG A 98 -22.98 -30.53 49.90
CA ARG A 98 -22.81 -29.55 48.84
C ARG A 98 -23.09 -28.23 49.51
N VAL A 99 -22.04 -27.55 49.90
CA VAL A 99 -22.12 -26.13 50.17
C VAL A 99 -22.57 -25.52 48.85
N ASP A 100 -23.87 -25.23 48.72
CA ASP A 100 -24.41 -24.40 47.65
C ASP A 100 -23.84 -23.00 47.87
N LEU A 101 -22.61 -22.81 47.40
CA LEU A 101 -22.05 -21.48 47.22
C LEU A 101 -23.01 -20.76 46.26
N PRO A 102 -23.59 -19.61 46.66
CA PRO A 102 -24.45 -18.85 45.77
C PRO A 102 -23.64 -18.48 44.54
N VAL A 103 -23.96 -19.09 43.40
CA VAL A 103 -23.35 -18.71 42.12
C VAL A 103 -23.81 -17.27 41.87
N PRO A 104 -22.88 -16.29 41.79
CA PRO A 104 -23.27 -14.92 41.51
C PRO A 104 -24.02 -14.89 40.19
N ALA A 105 -25.17 -14.20 40.17
CA ALA A 105 -26.02 -14.09 38.99
C ALA A 105 -25.19 -13.56 37.82
N GLN A 106 -25.06 -14.38 36.77
CA GLN A 106 -24.31 -14.00 35.58
C GLN A 106 -25.15 -13.02 34.74
N PRO A 107 -24.55 -11.99 34.16
CA PRO A 107 -25.27 -11.08 33.26
C PRO A 107 -25.67 -11.82 31.98
N LEU A 108 -26.76 -11.36 31.34
CA LEU A 108 -27.13 -11.84 30.01
C LEU A 108 -26.01 -11.50 29.02
N PRO A 109 -25.49 -12.46 28.21
CA PRO A 109 -24.35 -12.24 27.34
C PRO A 109 -24.52 -11.06 26.38
N THR A 110 -25.71 -10.89 25.79
CA THR A 110 -26.03 -9.79 24.88
C THR A 110 -25.99 -8.42 25.57
N GLU A 111 -26.47 -8.33 26.82
CA GLU A 111 -26.47 -7.07 27.58
C GLU A 111 -25.05 -6.69 27.99
N ALA A 112 -24.26 -7.66 28.47
CA ALA A 112 -22.86 -7.48 28.81
C ALA A 112 -22.02 -7.07 27.59
N ALA A 113 -22.24 -7.73 26.43
CA ALA A 113 -21.58 -7.36 25.17
C ALA A 113 -21.94 -5.93 24.74
N ASN A 114 -23.21 -5.54 24.78
CA ASN A 114 -23.64 -4.18 24.44
C ASN A 114 -23.05 -3.13 25.40
N ALA A 115 -23.02 -3.40 26.70
CA ALA A 115 -22.40 -2.51 27.69
C ALA A 115 -20.90 -2.34 27.44
N LEU A 116 -20.20 -3.43 27.12
CA LEU A 116 -18.79 -3.43 26.76
C LEU A 116 -18.52 -2.64 25.48
N LEU A 117 -19.31 -2.83 24.43
CA LEU A 117 -19.18 -2.09 23.18
C LEU A 117 -19.46 -0.59 23.37
N HIS A 118 -20.46 -0.25 24.20
CA HIS A 118 -20.76 1.14 24.53
C HIS A 118 -19.63 1.80 25.32
N ALA A 119 -19.06 1.10 26.31
CA ALA A 119 -17.88 1.56 27.04
C ALA A 119 -16.67 1.71 26.11
N ALA A 120 -16.44 0.77 25.19
CA ALA A 120 -15.34 0.82 24.23
C ALA A 120 -15.43 2.01 23.27
N ALA A 121 -16.65 2.42 22.90
CA ALA A 121 -16.89 3.57 22.03
C ALA A 121 -16.73 4.92 22.74
N SER A 122 -17.03 4.98 24.05
CA SER A 122 -17.11 6.23 24.82
C SER A 122 -15.91 6.50 25.72
N CYS A 123 -15.24 5.47 26.25
CA CYS A 123 -14.08 5.61 27.11
C CYS A 123 -12.81 5.96 26.32
N PRO A 124 -11.94 6.84 26.86
CA PRO A 124 -10.62 7.07 26.30
C PRO A 124 -9.78 5.77 26.33
N PRO A 125 -8.80 5.62 25.42
CA PRO A 125 -8.06 4.37 25.24
C PRO A 125 -7.18 3.97 26.43
N GLU A 126 -6.87 4.91 27.32
CA GLU A 126 -6.07 4.69 28.52
C GLU A 126 -6.85 3.99 29.64
N ASP A 127 -8.14 4.32 29.78
CA ASP A 127 -8.99 3.86 30.89
C ASP A 127 -9.72 2.55 30.58
N PHE A 128 -10.07 2.34 29.30
CA PHE A 128 -10.87 1.20 28.87
C PHE A 128 -10.27 -0.17 29.25
N PRO A 129 -8.94 -0.44 29.10
CA PRO A 129 -8.36 -1.72 29.50
C PRO A 129 -8.44 -2.00 31.01
N ALA A 130 -8.42 -0.95 31.85
CA ALA A 130 -8.59 -1.11 33.29
C ALA A 130 -10.04 -1.44 33.64
N TRP A 131 -10.99 -0.72 33.03
CA TRP A 131 -12.42 -0.98 33.17
C TRP A 131 -12.79 -2.41 32.71
N LEU A 132 -12.28 -2.85 31.55
CA LEU A 132 -12.52 -4.17 30.98
C LEU A 132 -12.06 -5.29 31.91
N ARG A 133 -10.88 -5.14 32.55
CA ARG A 133 -10.37 -6.13 33.53
C ARG A 133 -11.29 -6.24 34.74
N THR A 134 -11.76 -5.12 35.28
CA THR A 134 -12.70 -5.09 36.42
C THR A 134 -13.99 -5.83 36.09
N GLN A 135 -14.54 -5.63 34.88
CA GLN A 135 -15.74 -6.35 34.45
C GLN A 135 -15.46 -7.85 34.25
N ALA A 136 -14.35 -8.20 33.60
CA ALA A 136 -14.00 -9.59 33.30
C ALA A 136 -13.80 -10.47 34.54
N HIS A 137 -13.42 -9.91 35.69
CA HIS A 137 -13.31 -10.66 36.95
C HIS A 137 -14.65 -11.20 37.47
N SER A 138 -15.77 -10.63 37.03
CA SER A 138 -17.11 -11.03 37.47
C SER A 138 -17.72 -12.15 36.62
N TRP A 139 -17.12 -12.47 35.47
CA TRP A 139 -17.67 -13.44 34.51
C TRP A 139 -17.19 -14.86 34.79
N SER A 140 -18.10 -15.81 34.67
CA SER A 140 -17.73 -17.23 34.54
C SER A 140 -17.03 -17.48 33.21
N LEU A 141 -16.33 -18.62 33.08
CA LEU A 141 -15.64 -18.99 31.84
C LEU A 141 -16.64 -19.15 30.68
N ASP A 142 -17.75 -19.88 30.89
CA ASP A 142 -18.78 -20.10 29.88
C ASP A 142 -19.43 -18.77 29.44
N THR A 143 -19.76 -17.90 30.41
CA THR A 143 -20.35 -16.59 30.11
C THR A 143 -19.38 -15.68 29.36
N ARG A 144 -18.06 -15.77 29.65
CA ARG A 144 -17.03 -15.00 28.92
C ARG A 144 -16.98 -15.41 27.45
N ASP A 145 -17.08 -16.70 27.14
CA ASP A 145 -17.04 -17.19 25.76
C ASP A 145 -18.31 -16.80 24.99
N ASP A 146 -19.48 -16.85 25.64
CA ASP A 146 -20.74 -16.35 25.07
C ASP A 146 -20.69 -14.83 24.79
N ILE A 147 -20.15 -14.04 25.73
CA ILE A 147 -19.94 -12.60 25.54
C ILE A 147 -18.96 -12.36 24.40
N ALA A 148 -17.86 -13.13 24.33
CA ALA A 148 -16.87 -13.03 23.27
C ALA A 148 -17.53 -13.27 21.89
N ALA A 149 -18.37 -14.30 21.76
CA ALA A 149 -19.08 -14.59 20.52
C ALA A 149 -19.99 -13.44 20.06
N GLU A 150 -20.74 -12.82 20.98
CA GLU A 150 -21.60 -11.67 20.66
C GLU A 150 -20.79 -10.40 20.33
N VAL A 151 -19.68 -10.14 21.00
CA VAL A 151 -18.77 -9.02 20.66
C VAL A 151 -18.14 -9.23 19.28
N LEU A 152 -17.67 -10.45 18.98
CA LEU A 152 -17.08 -10.78 17.68
C LEU A 152 -18.12 -10.64 16.56
N LYS A 153 -19.37 -11.05 16.80
CA LYS A 153 -20.50 -10.86 15.88
C LYS A 153 -20.77 -9.37 15.64
N ALA A 154 -20.78 -8.54 16.68
CA ALA A 154 -20.96 -7.10 16.53
C ALA A 154 -19.81 -6.42 15.75
N LEU A 155 -18.57 -6.88 15.91
CA LEU A 155 -17.42 -6.45 15.11
C LEU A 155 -17.54 -6.88 13.65
N ARG A 156 -18.02 -8.10 13.39
CA ARG A 156 -18.31 -8.60 12.03
C ARG A 156 -19.41 -7.80 11.33
N ASP A 157 -20.43 -7.40 12.08
CA ASP A 157 -21.54 -6.56 11.64
C ASP A 157 -21.16 -5.07 11.49
N GLU A 158 -19.91 -4.68 11.78
CA GLU A 158 -19.42 -3.30 11.74
C GLU A 158 -20.22 -2.31 12.62
N ARG A 159 -20.80 -2.79 13.73
CA ARG A 159 -21.64 -1.99 14.65
C ARG A 159 -20.89 -1.41 15.85
N ALA A 160 -19.57 -1.58 15.89
CA ALA A 160 -18.76 -1.35 17.07
C ALA A 160 -17.62 -0.35 16.78
N PRO A 161 -17.92 0.95 16.60
CA PRO A 161 -16.90 1.97 16.37
C PRO A 161 -16.12 2.24 17.65
N MET A 162 -14.84 1.85 17.69
CA MET A 162 -13.94 2.11 18.80
C MET A 162 -12.50 2.30 18.30
N SER A 163 -11.64 2.91 19.12
CA SER A 163 -10.24 3.11 18.76
C SER A 163 -9.48 1.79 18.61
N GLN A 164 -8.42 1.79 17.80
CA GLN A 164 -7.53 0.64 17.62
C GLN A 164 -7.05 0.04 18.95
N TYR A 165 -6.70 0.90 19.92
CA TYR A 165 -6.24 0.48 21.26
C TYR A 165 -7.33 -0.27 22.06
N ASN A 166 -8.59 0.14 21.94
CA ASN A 166 -9.71 -0.51 22.63
C ASN A 166 -10.01 -1.87 22.00
N VAL A 167 -9.93 -1.99 20.68
CA VAL A 167 -10.04 -3.29 19.99
C VAL A 167 -8.93 -4.24 20.46
N ASP A 168 -7.69 -3.75 20.56
CA ASP A 168 -6.55 -4.56 21.02
C ASP A 168 -6.70 -5.02 22.46
N ALA A 169 -7.36 -4.22 23.30
CA ALA A 169 -7.67 -4.62 24.67
C ALA A 169 -8.71 -5.75 24.68
N LEU A 170 -9.72 -5.71 23.80
CA LEU A 170 -10.69 -6.79 23.64
C LEU A 170 -10.03 -8.07 23.12
N TYR A 171 -9.16 -7.96 22.13
CA TYR A 171 -8.51 -9.12 21.51
C TYR A 171 -7.63 -9.86 22.52
N ARG A 172 -6.87 -9.10 23.33
CA ARG A 172 -6.11 -9.65 24.46
C ARG A 172 -6.98 -10.20 25.58
N ALA A 173 -8.09 -9.54 25.90
CA ALA A 173 -8.99 -9.98 26.97
C ALA A 173 -9.76 -11.27 26.62
N PHE A 174 -10.10 -11.49 25.36
CA PHE A 174 -10.77 -12.71 24.89
C PHE A 174 -9.83 -13.76 24.30
N GLY A 175 -8.54 -13.45 24.12
CA GLY A 175 -7.55 -14.40 23.59
C GLY A 175 -7.64 -14.63 22.09
N TRP A 176 -8.25 -13.71 21.32
CA TRP A 176 -8.36 -13.82 19.86
C TRP A 176 -7.04 -13.64 19.13
N ASP A 177 -6.04 -13.04 19.78
CA ASP A 177 -4.68 -12.89 19.24
C ASP A 177 -3.87 -14.19 19.27
N ASP A 178 -4.37 -15.25 19.95
CA ASP A 178 -3.70 -16.55 19.99
C ASP A 178 -4.02 -17.36 18.74
N ILE A 179 -3.01 -18.04 18.21
CA ILE A 179 -3.10 -18.97 17.06
C ILE A 179 -4.06 -20.13 17.41
N ALA A 180 -4.17 -20.48 18.70
CA ALA A 180 -5.09 -21.51 19.20
C ALA A 180 -6.58 -21.13 19.10
N SER A 181 -6.93 -19.87 18.87
CA SER A 181 -8.33 -19.40 18.79
C SER A 181 -9.09 -19.92 17.56
N GLY A 182 -8.38 -20.38 16.53
CA GLY A 182 -8.96 -20.84 15.27
C GLY A 182 -9.53 -19.73 14.39
N LEU A 183 -9.35 -18.46 14.75
CA LEU A 183 -9.78 -17.30 13.97
C LEU A 183 -8.71 -16.90 12.93
N ASP A 184 -9.14 -16.49 11.74
CA ASP A 184 -8.22 -16.01 10.70
C ASP A 184 -7.58 -14.66 11.14
N PRO A 185 -6.24 -14.58 11.30
CA PRO A 185 -5.58 -13.34 11.68
C PRO A 185 -5.85 -12.17 10.72
N ARG A 186 -6.10 -12.46 9.43
CA ARG A 186 -6.42 -11.41 8.45
C ARG A 186 -7.83 -10.86 8.64
N GLU A 187 -8.80 -11.70 8.97
CA GLU A 187 -10.15 -11.26 9.31
C GLU A 187 -10.09 -10.34 10.54
N LEU A 188 -9.36 -10.76 11.58
CA LEU A 188 -9.20 -9.97 12.81
C LEU A 188 -8.55 -8.61 12.55
N GLN A 189 -7.45 -8.58 11.78
CA GLN A 189 -6.81 -7.32 11.39
C GLN A 189 -7.77 -6.41 10.61
N TRP A 190 -8.57 -6.98 9.70
CA TRP A 190 -9.58 -6.25 8.95
C TRP A 190 -10.67 -5.66 9.87
N ARG A 191 -11.19 -6.44 10.85
CA ARG A 191 -12.21 -5.95 11.80
C ARG A 191 -11.66 -4.85 12.69
N ARG A 192 -10.41 -4.95 13.12
CA ARG A 192 -9.71 -3.92 13.87
C ARG A 192 -9.62 -2.62 13.09
N GLU A 193 -9.18 -2.67 11.85
CA GLU A 193 -9.09 -1.49 10.97
C GLU A 193 -10.48 -0.87 10.73
N ARG A 194 -11.53 -1.68 10.55
CA ARG A 194 -12.90 -1.20 10.35
C ARG A 194 -13.50 -0.51 11.57
N ALA A 195 -13.29 -1.05 12.76
CA ALA A 195 -13.76 -0.43 13.99
C ALA A 195 -13.10 0.94 14.22
N ASP A 196 -11.78 1.03 13.98
CA ASP A 196 -11.02 2.26 14.12
C ASP A 196 -11.43 3.31 13.07
N GLN A 197 -11.60 2.91 11.81
CA GLN A 197 -12.12 3.80 10.76
C GLN A 197 -13.51 4.34 11.10
N ALA A 198 -14.43 3.49 11.56
CA ALA A 198 -15.77 3.91 11.96
C ALA A 198 -15.75 4.86 13.16
N TRP A 199 -14.81 4.66 14.10
CA TRP A 199 -14.57 5.58 15.22
C TRP A 199 -14.03 6.93 14.76
N MET A 200 -13.05 6.96 13.85
CA MET A 200 -12.50 8.21 13.29
C MET A 200 -13.52 9.04 12.49
N LEU A 201 -14.54 8.39 11.93
CA LEU A 201 -15.63 9.06 11.20
C LEU A 201 -16.63 9.77 12.14
N GLN A 202 -16.61 9.49 13.44
CA GLN A 202 -17.52 10.11 14.40
C GLN A 202 -17.24 11.62 14.56
N PRO A 203 -18.29 12.47 14.71
CA PRO A 203 -18.11 13.90 14.92
C PRO A 203 -17.25 14.25 16.14
N ALA A 204 -17.32 13.45 17.21
CA ALA A 204 -16.54 13.65 18.43
C ALA A 204 -15.01 13.56 18.19
N GLN A 205 -14.59 12.69 17.26
CA GLN A 205 -13.18 12.43 16.97
C GLN A 205 -12.58 13.40 15.94
N ARG A 206 -13.32 14.45 15.55
CA ARG A 206 -12.88 15.34 14.48
C ARG A 206 -11.58 16.08 14.76
N ARG A 207 -11.34 16.43 16.03
CA ARG A 207 -10.09 17.08 16.45
C ARG A 207 -8.90 16.13 16.34
N ALA A 208 -9.06 14.89 16.79
CA ALA A 208 -8.03 13.85 16.67
C ALA A 208 -7.69 13.58 15.21
N LEU A 209 -8.70 13.41 14.35
CA LEU A 209 -8.50 13.24 12.90
C LEU A 209 -7.77 14.45 12.27
N THR A 210 -8.09 15.67 12.69
CA THR A 210 -7.42 16.87 12.19
C THR A 210 -5.94 16.93 12.60
N ALA A 211 -5.62 16.52 13.83
CA ALA A 211 -4.24 16.42 14.29
C ALA A 211 -3.43 15.40 13.47
N LEU A 212 -4.02 14.23 13.18
CA LEU A 212 -3.41 13.20 12.32
C LEU A 212 -3.16 13.71 10.90
N LEU A 213 -4.11 14.45 10.32
CA LEU A 213 -3.97 15.03 8.98
C LEU A 213 -2.90 16.10 8.91
N THR A 214 -2.85 16.98 9.91
CA THR A 214 -1.89 18.09 9.96
C THR A 214 -0.45 17.58 9.97
N GLY A 215 -0.20 16.42 10.59
CA GLY A 215 1.11 15.77 10.55
C GLY A 215 1.52 15.21 9.16
N ARG A 216 0.56 15.06 8.23
CA ARG A 216 0.75 14.40 6.93
C ARG A 216 0.75 15.35 5.73
N ILE A 217 0.15 16.53 5.86
CA ILE A 217 0.01 17.52 4.78
C ILE A 217 1.02 18.65 4.92
N ARG A 218 1.39 19.30 3.81
CA ARG A 218 2.15 20.56 3.87
C ARG A 218 1.21 21.72 4.14
N GLY A 219 0.87 21.94 5.42
CA GLY A 219 0.05 23.07 5.85
C GLY A 219 -0.73 22.78 7.13
N TRP A 220 -1.59 23.72 7.50
CA TRP A 220 -2.48 23.61 8.65
C TRP A 220 -3.90 23.38 8.17
N LEU A 221 -4.63 22.47 8.83
CA LEU A 221 -6.03 22.20 8.55
C LEU A 221 -6.84 22.49 9.81
N THR A 222 -7.92 23.26 9.70
CA THR A 222 -8.82 23.47 10.84
C THR A 222 -9.82 22.32 10.98
N PRO A 223 -10.38 22.07 12.18
CA PRO A 223 -11.41 21.03 12.35
C PRO A 223 -12.65 21.25 11.48
N GLU A 224 -12.99 22.49 11.17
CA GLU A 224 -14.08 22.86 10.25
C GLU A 224 -13.75 22.47 8.81
N GLU A 225 -12.52 22.74 8.36
CA GLU A 225 -12.07 22.35 7.02
C GLU A 225 -12.02 20.84 6.87
N THR A 226 -11.54 20.11 7.89
CA THR A 226 -11.60 18.65 7.93
C THR A 226 -13.05 18.17 7.79
N THR A 227 -14.01 18.90 8.38
CA THR A 227 -15.44 18.63 8.22
C THR A 227 -15.93 18.84 6.81
N ALA A 228 -15.55 19.95 6.18
CA ALA A 228 -15.86 20.19 4.77
C ALA A 228 -15.24 19.12 3.84
N ARG A 229 -14.09 18.51 4.19
CA ARG A 229 -13.45 17.48 3.36
C ARG A 229 -14.07 16.10 3.53
N LEU A 230 -14.45 15.75 4.76
CA LEU A 230 -15.16 14.50 4.98
C LEU A 230 -16.54 14.52 4.35
N THR A 231 -17.29 15.62 4.54
CA THR A 231 -18.61 15.78 3.89
C THR A 231 -18.51 15.71 2.37
N LEU A 232 -17.42 16.20 1.78
CA LEU A 232 -17.13 16.05 0.35
C LEU A 232 -16.93 14.58 -0.06
N LEU A 233 -16.35 13.72 0.79
CA LEU A 233 -16.20 12.28 0.53
C LEU A 233 -17.47 11.46 0.81
N GLN A 234 -18.31 11.92 1.74
CA GLN A 234 -19.54 11.22 2.13
C GLN A 234 -20.70 11.51 1.16
N GLN A 235 -20.76 12.72 0.59
CA GLN A 235 -21.87 13.12 -0.27
C GLN A 235 -21.56 12.87 -1.76
N PRO A 236 -22.49 12.24 -2.51
CA PRO A 236 -22.34 12.11 -3.95
C PRO A 236 -22.38 13.51 -4.61
N ARG A 237 -21.38 13.77 -5.46
CA ARG A 237 -21.24 15.03 -6.20
C ARG A 237 -21.02 14.78 -7.68
N THR A 238 -21.46 15.74 -8.49
CA THR A 238 -21.21 15.72 -9.93
C THR A 238 -19.72 15.87 -10.24
N PRO A 239 -19.22 15.23 -11.31
CA PRO A 239 -17.80 15.26 -11.68
C PRO A 239 -17.31 16.68 -11.96
N LEU A 240 -18.16 17.56 -12.51
CA LEU A 240 -17.81 18.96 -12.77
C LEU A 240 -17.55 19.74 -11.47
N ARG A 241 -18.38 19.56 -10.43
CA ARG A 241 -18.17 20.21 -9.13
C ARG A 241 -16.89 19.70 -8.47
N ASN A 242 -16.60 18.42 -8.65
CA ASN A 242 -15.35 17.84 -8.16
C ASN A 242 -14.12 18.39 -8.90
N LEU A 243 -14.16 18.52 -10.23
CA LEU A 243 -13.11 19.15 -11.02
C LEU A 243 -12.88 20.62 -10.62
N LEU A 244 -13.94 21.39 -10.40
CA LEU A 244 -13.83 22.76 -9.89
C LEU A 244 -13.21 22.79 -8.50
N SER A 245 -13.58 21.86 -7.61
CA SER A 245 -12.96 21.76 -6.28
C SER A 245 -11.48 21.36 -6.35
N ALA A 246 -11.10 20.60 -7.38
CA ALA A 246 -9.73 20.21 -7.66
C ALA A 246 -8.89 21.33 -8.29
N LEU A 247 -9.45 22.51 -8.60
CA LEU A 247 -8.64 23.65 -9.05
C LEU A 247 -7.59 24.07 -8.01
N LEU A 248 -7.93 23.97 -6.73
CA LEU A 248 -6.99 24.26 -5.65
C LEU A 248 -6.11 23.03 -5.34
N PRO A 249 -4.78 23.11 -5.49
CA PRO A 249 -3.88 21.97 -5.31
C PRO A 249 -3.83 21.46 -3.86
N SER A 250 -3.96 22.34 -2.88
CA SER A 250 -4.07 21.94 -1.46
C SER A 250 -5.25 21.02 -1.22
N ARG A 251 -6.35 21.19 -1.96
CA ARG A 251 -7.54 20.35 -1.77
C ARG A 251 -7.33 18.91 -2.19
N THR A 252 -6.64 18.70 -3.30
CA THR A 252 -6.27 17.35 -3.75
C THR A 252 -5.37 16.66 -2.72
N GLU A 253 -4.40 17.38 -2.16
CA GLU A 253 -3.49 16.84 -1.14
C GLU A 253 -4.22 16.49 0.16
N HIS A 254 -5.10 17.38 0.64
CA HIS A 254 -5.85 17.13 1.87
C HIS A 254 -6.81 15.94 1.75
N VAL A 255 -7.49 15.80 0.60
CA VAL A 255 -8.40 14.65 0.37
C VAL A 255 -7.61 13.35 0.20
N ALA A 256 -6.47 13.39 -0.49
CA ALA A 256 -5.59 12.22 -0.60
C ALA A 256 -5.04 11.78 0.77
N ALA A 257 -4.60 12.74 1.60
CA ALA A 257 -4.16 12.46 2.97
C ALA A 257 -5.28 11.88 3.83
N LEU A 258 -6.50 12.43 3.70
CA LEU A 258 -7.70 11.92 4.38
C LEU A 258 -8.04 10.50 3.97
N MET A 259 -8.06 10.20 2.67
CA MET A 259 -8.27 8.85 2.17
C MET A 259 -7.18 7.89 2.68
N ALA A 260 -5.93 8.34 2.73
CA ALA A 260 -4.83 7.52 3.24
C ALA A 260 -4.86 7.33 4.76
N VAL A 261 -5.49 8.21 5.55
CA VAL A 261 -5.69 8.02 6.99
C VAL A 261 -6.86 7.06 7.23
N LEU A 262 -7.93 7.20 6.45
CA LEU A 262 -9.11 6.34 6.52
C LEU A 262 -8.94 4.98 5.81
N GLY A 263 -7.75 4.64 5.31
CA GLY A 263 -7.49 3.39 4.59
C GLY A 263 -8.32 3.21 3.31
N CYS A 264 -8.84 4.30 2.73
CA CYS A 264 -9.68 4.25 1.55
C CYS A 264 -8.82 4.00 0.31
N HIS A 265 -8.83 2.76 -0.19
CA HIS A 265 -8.03 2.34 -1.33
C HIS A 265 -8.89 1.70 -2.43
N PRO A 266 -8.53 1.88 -3.72
CA PRO A 266 -9.18 1.17 -4.81
C PRO A 266 -9.06 -0.35 -4.61
N GLY A 267 -10.18 -1.07 -4.68
CA GLY A 267 -10.22 -2.53 -4.54
C GLY A 267 -10.40 -3.05 -3.11
N VAL A 268 -10.36 -2.17 -2.12
CA VAL A 268 -10.70 -2.49 -0.73
C VAL A 268 -12.15 -2.07 -0.47
N PRO A 269 -12.99 -2.88 0.21
CA PRO A 269 -14.33 -2.44 0.54
C PRO A 269 -14.25 -1.12 1.32
N LEU A 270 -15.18 -0.20 1.06
CA LEU A 270 -15.16 1.13 1.65
C LEU A 270 -15.81 1.13 3.05
N PRO A 271 -15.37 2.01 3.96
CA PRO A 271 -16.06 2.23 5.23
C PRO A 271 -17.51 2.69 5.01
N MET A 272 -18.42 2.29 5.90
CA MET A 272 -19.81 2.75 5.83
C MET A 272 -19.91 4.28 5.88
N GLY A 273 -20.75 4.85 5.01
CA GLY A 273 -20.99 6.29 4.91
C GLY A 273 -20.06 7.04 3.95
N ILE A 274 -19.05 6.40 3.36
CA ILE A 274 -18.20 7.00 2.32
C ILE A 274 -18.72 6.63 0.93
N ASP A 275 -18.83 7.62 0.03
CA ASP A 275 -19.31 7.40 -1.33
C ASP A 275 -18.23 6.77 -2.22
N ALA A 276 -18.61 5.72 -2.95
CA ALA A 276 -17.73 5.02 -3.89
C ALA A 276 -17.37 5.90 -5.10
N GLY A 277 -18.27 6.76 -5.56
CA GLY A 277 -18.02 7.68 -6.67
C GLY A 277 -16.98 8.74 -6.32
N GLN A 278 -17.01 9.27 -5.10
CA GLN A 278 -16.01 10.23 -4.63
C GLN A 278 -14.63 9.58 -4.49
N THR A 279 -14.55 8.42 -3.86
CA THR A 279 -13.25 7.74 -3.65
C THR A 279 -12.60 7.32 -4.96
N THR A 280 -13.37 6.87 -5.95
CA THR A 280 -12.85 6.58 -7.30
C THR A 280 -12.37 7.85 -8.02
N PHE A 281 -13.10 8.96 -7.92
CA PHE A 281 -12.65 10.24 -8.49
C PHE A 281 -11.35 10.74 -7.84
N TRP A 282 -11.27 10.77 -6.51
CA TRP A 282 -10.13 11.33 -5.80
C TRP A 282 -8.90 10.40 -5.79
N SER A 283 -9.09 9.08 -5.87
CA SER A 283 -7.99 8.14 -6.14
C SER A 283 -7.49 8.25 -7.58
N ALA A 284 -8.35 8.52 -8.56
CA ALA A 284 -7.87 8.85 -9.90
C ALA A 284 -7.02 10.15 -9.88
N MET A 285 -7.34 11.10 -9.01
CA MET A 285 -6.56 12.35 -8.89
C MET A 285 -5.16 12.16 -8.28
N THR A 286 -4.91 11.10 -7.51
CA THR A 286 -3.58 10.77 -7.00
C THR A 286 -2.69 10.09 -8.04
N ASP A 287 -3.29 9.40 -9.01
CA ASP A 287 -2.58 8.88 -10.17
C ASP A 287 -2.22 10.00 -11.17
N GLU A 288 -0.93 10.16 -11.43
CA GLU A 288 -0.42 11.21 -12.31
C GLU A 288 -0.85 11.01 -13.77
N PHE A 289 -1.20 9.80 -14.19
CA PHE A 289 -1.52 9.52 -15.60
C PHE A 289 -3.01 9.31 -15.86
N SER A 290 -3.86 9.47 -14.84
CA SER A 290 -5.30 9.36 -15.03
C SER A 290 -5.87 10.50 -15.89
N ARG A 291 -6.92 10.18 -16.65
CA ARG A 291 -7.63 11.17 -17.48
C ARG A 291 -8.19 12.32 -16.64
N VAL A 292 -8.69 12.02 -15.45
CA VAL A 292 -9.28 13.01 -14.53
C VAL A 292 -8.23 13.97 -14.01
N ALA A 293 -7.06 13.46 -13.61
CA ALA A 293 -5.97 14.30 -13.14
C ALA A 293 -5.40 15.19 -14.25
N LEU A 294 -5.35 14.70 -15.50
CA LEU A 294 -5.00 15.50 -16.67
C LEU A 294 -6.01 16.63 -16.93
N GLN A 295 -7.32 16.32 -16.91
CA GLN A 295 -8.38 17.34 -17.06
C GLN A 295 -8.26 18.44 -16.01
N ALA A 296 -8.06 18.09 -14.74
CA ALA A 296 -7.89 19.06 -13.67
C ALA A 296 -6.64 19.93 -13.85
N ARG A 297 -5.52 19.37 -14.31
CA ARG A 297 -4.30 20.15 -14.61
C ARG A 297 -4.50 21.11 -15.78
N LEU A 298 -5.13 20.66 -16.86
CA LEU A 298 -5.45 21.53 -18.00
C LEU A 298 -6.35 22.68 -17.56
N LEU A 299 -7.37 22.40 -16.76
CA LEU A 299 -8.27 23.42 -16.21
C LEU A 299 -7.52 24.43 -15.31
N ARG A 300 -6.59 23.97 -14.47
CA ARG A 300 -5.70 24.85 -13.70
C ARG A 300 -4.82 25.72 -14.61
N GLY A 301 -4.28 25.12 -15.68
CA GLY A 301 -3.50 25.84 -16.69
C GLY A 301 -4.31 26.96 -17.33
N VAL A 302 -5.55 26.68 -17.74
CA VAL A 302 -6.47 27.68 -18.32
C VAL A 302 -6.80 28.77 -17.29
N ALA A 303 -7.07 28.42 -16.03
CA ALA A 303 -7.38 29.40 -14.99
C ALA A 303 -6.19 30.35 -14.70
N VAL A 304 -4.98 29.80 -14.56
CA VAL A 304 -3.75 30.60 -14.38
C VAL A 304 -3.46 31.45 -15.63
N GLY A 305 -3.62 30.87 -16.83
CA GLY A 305 -3.45 31.57 -18.10
C GLY A 305 -4.43 32.73 -18.27
N GLY A 306 -5.69 32.53 -17.87
CA GLY A 306 -6.70 33.59 -17.85
C GLY A 306 -6.36 34.73 -16.89
N LEU A 307 -5.88 34.42 -15.68
CA LEU A 307 -5.42 35.44 -14.73
C LEU A 307 -4.22 36.23 -15.27
N LEU A 308 -3.23 35.53 -15.83
CA LEU A 308 -2.06 36.17 -16.44
C LEU A 308 -2.44 37.04 -17.65
N ALA A 309 -3.35 36.55 -18.50
CA ALA A 309 -3.87 37.30 -19.62
C ALA A 309 -4.63 38.56 -19.16
N LEU A 310 -5.39 38.48 -18.08
CA LEU A 310 -6.07 39.63 -17.49
C LEU A 310 -5.07 40.66 -16.93
N CYS A 311 -4.01 40.20 -16.26
CA CYS A 311 -2.91 41.07 -15.83
C CYS A 311 -2.21 41.73 -17.02
N LEU A 312 -1.95 40.99 -18.10
CA LEU A 312 -1.35 41.53 -19.32
C LEU A 312 -2.25 42.59 -19.97
N CYS A 313 -3.55 42.33 -20.10
CA CYS A 313 -4.51 43.33 -20.60
C CYS A 313 -4.51 44.60 -19.75
N GLY A 314 -4.43 44.46 -18.42
CA GLY A 314 -4.31 45.59 -17.50
C GLY A 314 -3.01 46.39 -17.71
N ALA A 315 -1.89 45.72 -17.92
CA ALA A 315 -0.60 46.36 -18.19
C ALA A 315 -0.61 47.12 -19.53
N VAL A 316 -1.16 46.52 -20.59
CA VAL A 316 -1.34 47.18 -21.90
C VAL A 316 -2.25 48.40 -21.77
N TRP A 317 -3.35 48.29 -21.03
CA TRP A 317 -4.24 49.42 -20.77
C TRP A 317 -3.56 50.54 -19.97
N ALA A 318 -2.61 50.20 -19.08
CA ALA A 318 -1.79 51.17 -18.36
C ALA A 318 -0.64 51.78 -19.19
N GLY A 319 -0.55 51.47 -20.49
CA GLY A 319 0.44 52.04 -21.41
C GLY A 319 1.81 51.32 -21.40
N SER A 320 1.87 50.04 -21.03
CA SER A 320 3.13 49.29 -21.07
C SER A 320 3.52 48.88 -22.50
N ASP A 321 4.76 49.16 -22.90
CA ASP A 321 5.32 48.75 -24.22
C ASP A 321 5.81 47.28 -24.24
N VAL A 322 5.48 46.48 -23.22
CA VAL A 322 5.97 45.10 -23.05
C VAL A 322 5.58 44.22 -24.25
N VAL A 323 4.36 44.38 -24.77
CA VAL A 323 3.89 43.60 -25.92
C VAL A 323 4.61 44.01 -27.21
N ASP A 324 4.91 45.30 -27.38
CA ASP A 324 5.63 45.83 -28.53
C ASP A 324 7.10 45.41 -28.54
N TRP A 325 7.71 45.26 -27.36
CA TRP A 325 9.06 44.70 -27.23
C TRP A 325 9.11 43.21 -27.58
N ILE A 326 8.16 42.41 -27.08
CA ILE A 326 8.15 40.95 -27.29
C ILE A 326 7.81 40.57 -28.74
N LEU A 327 6.88 41.30 -29.36
CA LEU A 327 6.35 41.01 -30.70
C LEU A 327 6.70 42.10 -31.71
N ALA A 328 7.92 42.65 -31.62
CA ALA A 328 8.40 43.75 -32.46
C ALA A 328 8.25 43.47 -33.97
N ASP A 329 8.57 42.24 -34.40
CA ASP A 329 8.53 41.81 -35.80
C ASP A 329 7.11 41.44 -36.30
N VAL A 330 6.12 41.44 -35.41
CA VAL A 330 4.74 41.06 -35.74
C VAL A 330 3.93 42.31 -36.08
N ASP A 331 3.01 42.19 -37.04
CA ASP A 331 2.13 43.27 -37.45
C ASP A 331 1.32 43.82 -36.25
N SER A 332 1.26 45.15 -36.14
CA SER A 332 0.73 45.89 -34.99
C SER A 332 -0.70 45.46 -34.59
N ARG A 333 -1.54 45.12 -35.57
CA ARG A 333 -2.92 44.66 -35.35
C ARG A 333 -3.01 43.28 -34.69
N LEU A 334 -1.98 42.45 -34.86
CA LEU A 334 -1.95 41.07 -34.37
C LEU A 334 -1.20 40.91 -33.05
N ARG A 335 -0.40 41.92 -32.62
CA ARG A 335 0.41 41.85 -31.40
C ARG A 335 -0.42 41.57 -30.15
N ALA A 336 -1.44 42.40 -29.88
CA ALA A 336 -2.30 42.26 -28.70
C ALA A 336 -3.05 40.91 -28.65
N PRO A 337 -3.77 40.46 -29.70
CA PRO A 337 -4.46 39.17 -29.65
C PRO A 337 -3.50 37.98 -29.55
N LEU A 338 -2.34 38.02 -30.20
CA LEU A 338 -1.34 36.95 -30.09
C LEU A 338 -0.69 36.89 -28.71
N ALA A 339 -0.40 38.04 -28.10
CA ALA A 339 0.15 38.10 -26.74
C ALA A 339 -0.85 37.55 -25.71
N VAL A 340 -2.13 37.90 -25.83
CA VAL A 340 -3.20 37.37 -24.96
C VAL A 340 -3.36 35.86 -25.16
N LEU A 341 -3.44 35.39 -26.41
CA LEU A 341 -3.59 33.97 -26.73
C LEU A 341 -2.37 33.16 -26.24
N GLY A 342 -1.17 33.65 -26.49
CA GLY A 342 0.08 33.04 -26.04
C GLY A 342 0.15 32.95 -24.51
N THR A 343 -0.25 34.01 -23.80
CA THR A 343 -0.29 34.04 -22.33
C THR A 343 -1.32 33.07 -21.75
N LEU A 344 -2.47 32.92 -22.42
CA LEU A 344 -3.50 31.97 -22.03
C LEU A 344 -3.06 30.51 -22.25
N LEU A 345 -2.39 30.23 -23.37
CA LEU A 345 -1.96 28.88 -23.73
C LEU A 345 -0.65 28.45 -23.06
N ALA A 346 0.27 29.37 -22.75
CA ALA A 346 1.58 29.07 -22.17
C ALA A 346 1.52 28.14 -20.93
N PRO A 347 0.70 28.39 -19.89
CA PRO A 347 0.63 27.49 -18.74
C PRO A 347 0.02 26.13 -19.08
N VAL A 348 -0.92 26.08 -20.03
CA VAL A 348 -1.51 24.81 -20.51
C VAL A 348 -0.45 23.98 -21.23
N ILE A 349 0.28 24.59 -22.16
CA ILE A 349 1.39 23.95 -22.89
C ILE A 349 2.47 23.49 -21.93
N PHE A 350 2.86 24.33 -20.96
CA PHE A 350 3.86 23.98 -19.96
C PHE A 350 3.46 22.77 -19.11
N LEU A 351 2.22 22.75 -18.60
CA LEU A 351 1.72 21.62 -17.82
C LEU A 351 1.61 20.35 -18.66
N ALA A 352 1.10 20.45 -19.89
CA ALA A 352 1.02 19.32 -20.81
C ALA A 352 2.42 18.77 -21.12
N ALA A 353 3.38 19.62 -21.47
CA ALA A 353 4.77 19.24 -21.74
C ALA A 353 5.42 18.60 -20.51
N ARG A 354 5.20 19.14 -19.31
CA ARG A 354 5.69 18.55 -18.05
C ARG A 354 5.09 17.17 -17.80
N THR A 355 3.79 16.99 -18.02
CA THR A 355 3.14 15.68 -17.85
C THR A 355 3.62 14.66 -18.88
N ALA A 356 3.79 15.08 -20.14
CA ALA A 356 4.34 14.23 -21.19
C ALA A 356 5.79 13.83 -20.88
N TYR A 357 6.62 14.77 -20.42
CA TYR A 357 7.99 14.51 -19.98
C TYR A 357 8.03 13.46 -18.86
N ARG A 358 7.20 13.62 -17.82
CA ARG A 358 7.11 12.65 -16.72
C ARG A 358 6.59 11.28 -17.17
N PHE A 359 5.60 11.26 -18.07
CA PHE A 359 5.09 10.03 -18.65
C PHE A 359 6.18 9.29 -19.42
N VAL A 360 6.94 9.99 -20.27
CA VAL A 360 8.06 9.39 -21.02
C VAL A 360 9.14 8.87 -20.07
N HIS A 361 9.46 9.58 -18.99
CA HIS A 361 10.39 9.12 -17.97
C HIS A 361 9.90 7.86 -17.23
N ALA A 362 8.63 7.82 -16.82
CA ALA A 362 8.02 6.66 -16.18
C ALA A 362 7.97 5.46 -17.14
N TRP A 363 7.56 5.68 -18.38
CA TRP A 363 7.50 4.67 -19.43
C TRP A 363 8.89 4.10 -19.76
N GLN A 364 9.92 4.94 -19.84
CA GLN A 364 11.29 4.51 -20.09
C GLN A 364 11.92 3.81 -18.87
N GLY A 365 11.61 4.24 -17.65
CA GLY A 365 12.14 3.69 -16.39
C GLY A 365 11.46 2.42 -15.87
N ALA A 366 10.31 2.01 -16.41
CA ALA A 366 9.59 0.81 -15.97
C ALA A 366 10.46 -0.49 -16.03
N PRO A 367 10.14 -1.57 -15.32
CA PRO A 367 10.82 -2.86 -15.53
C PRO A 367 10.57 -3.41 -16.95
N GLU A 368 11.44 -4.28 -17.48
CA GLU A 368 11.25 -4.91 -18.81
C GLU A 368 10.15 -5.98 -18.80
N ASP A 369 9.85 -6.53 -17.63
CA ASP A 369 8.76 -7.46 -17.42
C ASP A 369 7.38 -6.77 -17.41
N ALA A 370 7.32 -5.43 -17.41
CA ALA A 370 6.05 -4.72 -17.49
C ALA A 370 5.38 -4.93 -18.88
N PRO A 371 4.08 -5.28 -18.93
CA PRO A 371 3.37 -5.39 -20.20
C PRO A 371 3.23 -4.01 -20.85
N VAL A 372 3.95 -3.80 -21.95
CA VAL A 372 3.87 -2.57 -22.77
C VAL A 372 3.42 -2.96 -24.18
N ALA A 373 2.51 -2.17 -24.77
CA ALA A 373 1.94 -2.45 -26.09
C ALA A 373 2.99 -2.52 -27.22
N LEU A 374 4.07 -1.73 -27.13
CA LEU A 374 5.12 -1.65 -28.15
C LEU A 374 6.52 -1.73 -27.50
N PRO A 375 7.03 -2.94 -27.19
CA PRO A 375 8.29 -3.11 -26.48
C PRO A 375 9.51 -2.66 -27.31
N TRP A 376 9.46 -2.79 -28.64
CA TRP A 376 10.54 -2.35 -29.53
C TRP A 376 10.66 -0.82 -29.58
N LEU A 377 9.53 -0.10 -29.58
CA LEU A 377 9.51 1.36 -29.59
C LEU A 377 10.19 1.92 -28.34
N ARG A 378 10.10 1.21 -27.22
CA ARG A 378 10.76 1.58 -25.97
C ARG A 378 12.29 1.54 -26.07
N ILE A 379 12.84 0.59 -26.80
CA ILE A 379 14.29 0.47 -27.02
C ILE A 379 14.75 1.49 -28.08
N LEU A 380 13.97 1.67 -29.14
CA LEU A 380 14.31 2.53 -30.27
C LEU A 380 14.00 4.02 -30.07
N ALA A 381 13.15 4.40 -29.10
CA ALA A 381 12.80 5.81 -28.86
C ALA A 381 14.02 6.69 -28.55
N LEU A 382 14.98 6.17 -27.77
CA LEU A 382 16.18 6.93 -27.42
C LEU A 382 17.15 7.11 -28.62
N PRO A 383 17.55 6.08 -29.38
CA PRO A 383 18.39 6.27 -30.56
C PRO A 383 17.69 7.10 -31.65
N LEU A 384 16.36 7.00 -31.80
CA LEU A 384 15.59 7.87 -32.68
C LEU A 384 15.65 9.33 -32.24
N LEU A 385 15.49 9.61 -30.93
CA LEU A 385 15.62 10.97 -30.38
C LEU A 385 17.03 11.54 -30.60
N ILE A 386 18.07 10.73 -30.39
CA ILE A 386 19.47 11.11 -30.61
C ILE A 386 19.71 11.42 -32.09
N GLY A 387 19.24 10.56 -33.01
CA GLY A 387 19.35 10.78 -34.45
C GLY A 387 18.59 12.01 -34.94
N ALA A 388 17.37 12.23 -34.44
CA ALA A 388 16.58 13.42 -34.75
C ALA A 388 17.25 14.71 -34.25
N THR A 389 17.82 14.69 -33.05
CA THR A 389 18.56 15.82 -32.48
C THR A 389 19.81 16.13 -33.30
N PHE A 390 20.55 15.11 -33.74
CA PHE A 390 21.70 15.27 -34.62
C PHE A 390 21.31 15.85 -35.99
N GLY A 391 20.24 15.34 -36.60
CA GLY A 391 19.73 15.85 -37.88
C GLY A 391 19.27 17.30 -37.79
N LEU A 392 18.58 17.68 -36.71
CA LEU A 392 18.19 19.06 -36.45
C LEU A 392 19.41 19.96 -36.28
N TRP A 393 20.39 19.52 -35.49
CA TRP A 393 21.64 20.25 -35.28
C TRP A 393 22.39 20.49 -36.60
N TRP A 394 22.54 19.44 -37.42
CA TRP A 394 23.14 19.55 -38.75
C TRP A 394 22.42 20.56 -39.65
N LEU A 395 21.08 20.55 -39.64
CA LEU A 395 20.28 21.48 -40.43
C LEU A 395 20.41 22.92 -39.91
N THR A 396 20.44 23.11 -38.60
CA THR A 396 20.59 24.44 -37.98
C THR A 396 21.92 25.09 -38.29
N ILE A 397 23.01 24.33 -38.32
CA ILE A 397 24.34 24.88 -38.63
C ILE A 397 24.52 25.15 -40.12
N ASN A 398 23.97 24.29 -40.99
CA ASN A 398 24.29 24.33 -42.41
C ASN A 398 23.27 25.06 -43.29
N ARG A 399 22.04 25.32 -42.81
CA ARG A 399 20.94 25.83 -43.65
C ARG A 399 20.26 27.10 -43.12
N LEU A 400 20.32 27.38 -41.83
CA LEU A 400 19.64 28.53 -41.22
C LEU A 400 20.57 29.74 -41.18
N GLN A 401 20.08 30.90 -41.63
CA GLN A 401 20.82 32.17 -41.60
C GLN A 401 21.01 32.68 -40.17
N ASP A 402 20.01 32.50 -39.30
CA ASP A 402 20.06 32.81 -37.87
C ASP A 402 19.98 31.53 -37.03
N PRO A 403 21.13 30.88 -36.72
CA PRO A 403 21.14 29.57 -36.08
C PRO A 403 20.86 29.63 -34.57
N PHE A 404 20.77 30.81 -33.96
CA PHE A 404 20.72 30.97 -32.49
C PHE A 404 19.62 30.12 -31.83
N TRP A 405 18.36 30.30 -32.23
CA TRP A 405 17.24 29.54 -31.66
C TRP A 405 17.32 28.04 -31.98
N GLY A 406 17.87 27.69 -33.14
CA GLY A 406 18.14 26.31 -33.53
C GLY A 406 19.15 25.63 -32.61
N ILE A 407 20.24 26.31 -32.28
CA ILE A 407 21.29 25.82 -31.37
C ILE A 407 20.71 25.64 -29.96
N VAL A 408 19.97 26.63 -29.46
CA VAL A 408 19.30 26.55 -28.13
C VAL A 408 18.34 25.36 -28.06
N GLY A 409 17.54 25.14 -29.10
CA GLY A 409 16.65 23.97 -29.19
C GLY A 409 17.42 22.64 -29.20
N CYS A 410 18.54 22.56 -29.92
CA CYS A 410 19.39 21.37 -29.95
C CYS A 410 20.05 21.08 -28.60
N TRP A 411 20.50 22.11 -27.88
CA TRP A 411 21.01 21.97 -26.51
C TRP A 411 19.94 21.41 -25.56
N TRP A 412 18.72 21.95 -25.64
CA TRP A 412 17.60 21.47 -24.84
C TRP A 412 17.24 20.01 -25.15
N LEU A 413 17.17 19.62 -26.43
CA LEU A 413 16.92 18.23 -26.83
C LEU A 413 18.03 17.29 -26.37
N THR A 414 19.29 17.72 -26.44
CA THR A 414 20.45 16.96 -25.94
C THR A 414 20.37 16.76 -24.43
N TRP A 415 19.95 17.78 -23.67
CA TRP A 415 19.70 17.69 -22.24
C TRP A 415 18.58 16.69 -21.92
N VAL A 416 17.48 16.71 -22.67
CA VAL A 416 16.38 15.76 -22.49
C VAL A 416 16.84 14.33 -22.79
N ALA A 417 17.57 14.11 -23.90
CA ALA A 417 18.06 12.79 -24.30
C ALA A 417 19.03 12.17 -23.28
N THR A 418 20.02 12.95 -22.83
CA THR A 418 20.98 12.52 -21.79
C THR A 418 20.29 12.27 -20.46
N GLY A 419 19.39 13.15 -20.02
CA GLY A 419 18.60 12.99 -18.81
C GLY A 419 17.73 11.73 -18.81
N LEU A 420 17.10 11.41 -19.95
CA LEU A 420 16.29 10.21 -20.13
C LEU A 420 17.14 8.93 -20.10
N ALA A 421 18.30 8.94 -20.78
CA ALA A 421 19.21 7.80 -20.82
C ALA A 421 19.77 7.47 -19.43
N GLN A 422 20.22 8.49 -18.70
CA GLN A 422 20.69 8.35 -17.31
C GLN A 422 19.58 7.86 -16.38
N TRP A 423 18.39 8.48 -16.46
CA TRP A 423 17.24 8.08 -15.65
C TRP A 423 16.92 6.60 -15.85
N ARG A 424 16.83 6.16 -17.11
CA ARG A 424 16.58 4.77 -17.48
C ARG A 424 17.65 3.82 -16.92
N TYR A 425 18.92 4.16 -17.09
CA TYR A 425 20.04 3.34 -16.60
C TYR A 425 20.01 3.16 -15.06
N HIS A 426 19.78 4.23 -14.31
CA HIS A 426 19.79 4.17 -12.84
C HIS A 426 18.54 3.52 -12.25
N THR A 427 17.35 3.88 -12.75
CA THR A 427 16.07 3.33 -12.25
C THR A 427 16.00 1.82 -12.40
N ARG A 428 16.49 1.28 -13.52
CA ARG A 428 16.49 -0.18 -13.79
C ARG A 428 17.47 -0.96 -12.91
N ARG A 429 18.56 -0.34 -12.46
CA ARG A 429 19.50 -0.95 -11.52
C ARG A 429 19.05 -0.86 -10.05
N GLY A 430 17.85 -0.36 -9.77
CA GLY A 430 17.35 -0.15 -8.41
C GLY A 430 18.13 0.91 -7.62
N GLN A 431 19.01 1.67 -8.30
CA GLN A 431 19.75 2.76 -7.68
C GLN A 431 18.85 3.99 -7.66
N LEU A 432 18.54 4.49 -6.46
CA LEU A 432 18.01 5.85 -6.31
C LEU A 432 18.99 6.77 -7.04
N VAL A 433 18.51 7.47 -8.08
CA VAL A 433 19.35 8.30 -8.97
C VAL A 433 20.34 9.07 -8.12
N PRO A 434 21.64 8.75 -8.15
CA PRO A 434 22.58 9.43 -7.30
C PRO A 434 22.61 10.89 -7.77
N SER A 435 22.22 11.79 -6.88
CA SER A 435 22.51 13.23 -6.97
C SER A 435 24.01 13.47 -6.79
N GLY A 436 24.84 12.65 -7.45
CA GLY A 436 26.29 12.69 -7.40
C GLY A 436 26.84 13.61 -8.47
N VAL A 437 28.02 14.17 -8.20
CA VAL A 437 28.72 15.10 -9.10
C VAL A 437 28.87 14.55 -10.52
N PHE A 438 29.00 13.23 -10.71
CA PHE A 438 29.10 12.61 -12.04
C PHE A 438 27.81 12.65 -12.89
N THR A 439 26.62 12.58 -12.28
CA THR A 439 25.35 12.74 -13.03
C THR A 439 25.12 14.20 -13.41
N LEU A 440 25.55 15.13 -12.54
CA LEU A 440 25.60 16.56 -12.83
C LEU A 440 26.62 16.86 -13.95
N ILE A 441 27.83 16.28 -13.91
CA ILE A 441 28.86 16.43 -14.96
C ILE A 441 28.32 15.93 -16.29
N GLY A 442 27.68 14.76 -16.36
CA GLY A 442 27.07 14.27 -17.61
C GLY A 442 26.04 15.24 -18.21
N ARG A 443 25.24 15.89 -17.35
CA ARG A 443 24.26 16.91 -17.77
C ARG A 443 24.91 18.24 -18.17
N VAL A 444 25.94 18.68 -17.45
CA VAL A 444 26.70 19.91 -17.71
C VAL A 444 27.57 19.77 -18.98
N VAL A 445 28.14 18.59 -19.21
CA VAL A 445 28.91 18.27 -20.43
C VAL A 445 28.01 18.26 -21.67
N GLY A 446 26.75 17.81 -21.53
CA GLY A 446 25.74 17.96 -22.59
C GLY A 446 25.36 19.41 -22.90
N MET A 447 25.64 20.35 -21.98
CA MET A 447 25.48 21.78 -22.18
C MET A 447 26.69 22.41 -22.89
N ALA A 448 27.87 21.79 -22.85
CA ALA A 448 29.07 22.32 -23.49
C ALA A 448 29.07 22.10 -25.02
N THR A 449 28.64 20.92 -25.50
CA THR A 449 28.47 20.64 -26.93
C THR A 449 27.38 19.59 -27.19
N VAL A 450 26.58 19.79 -28.25
CA VAL A 450 25.55 18.84 -28.70
C VAL A 450 26.16 17.46 -28.97
N PHE A 451 27.32 17.41 -29.62
CA PHE A 451 27.97 16.16 -29.99
C PHE A 451 28.34 15.30 -28.78
N LEU A 452 28.98 15.89 -27.76
CA LEU A 452 29.44 15.14 -26.59
C LEU A 452 28.28 14.72 -25.68
N GLY A 453 27.22 15.52 -25.62
CA GLY A 453 25.95 15.13 -25.00
C GLY A 453 25.30 13.94 -25.70
N LEU A 454 25.24 13.91 -27.03
CA LEU A 454 24.68 12.77 -27.76
C LEU A 454 25.53 11.50 -27.57
N MET A 455 26.87 11.61 -27.58
CA MET A 455 27.75 10.47 -27.31
C MET A 455 27.56 9.88 -25.91
N THR A 456 27.43 10.74 -24.89
CA THR A 456 27.14 10.26 -23.52
C THR A 456 25.78 9.59 -23.43
N ALA A 457 24.75 10.11 -24.10
CA ALA A 457 23.42 9.48 -24.16
C ALA A 457 23.47 8.08 -24.81
N ILE A 458 24.18 7.92 -25.93
CA ILE A 458 24.39 6.61 -26.58
C ILE A 458 25.14 5.66 -25.64
N GLY A 459 26.16 6.14 -24.95
CA GLY A 459 26.93 5.33 -23.99
C GLY A 459 26.07 4.76 -22.86
N TYR A 460 25.25 5.59 -22.22
CA TYR A 460 24.31 5.14 -21.18
C TYR A 460 23.28 4.15 -21.73
N TRP A 461 22.77 4.38 -22.94
CA TRP A 461 21.83 3.47 -23.59
C TRP A 461 22.44 2.10 -23.90
N ALA A 462 23.65 2.08 -24.46
CA ALA A 462 24.36 0.85 -24.78
C ALA A 462 24.71 0.07 -23.50
N ALA A 463 25.13 0.77 -22.44
CA ALA A 463 25.42 0.17 -21.14
C ALA A 463 24.16 -0.43 -20.49
N ASP A 464 23.01 0.26 -20.55
CA ASP A 464 21.73 -0.26 -20.08
C ASP A 464 21.34 -1.54 -20.83
N LEU A 465 21.37 -1.50 -22.16
CA LEU A 465 21.00 -2.62 -23.03
C LEU A 465 21.92 -3.84 -22.82
N PHE A 466 23.22 -3.61 -22.63
CA PHE A 466 24.17 -4.69 -22.34
C PHE A 466 23.88 -5.35 -20.99
N SER A 467 23.56 -4.56 -19.96
CA SER A 467 23.27 -5.10 -18.61
C SER A 467 21.94 -5.86 -18.52
N HIS A 468 20.95 -5.53 -19.33
CA HIS A 468 19.62 -6.16 -19.31
C HIS A 468 19.38 -7.11 -20.49
N ARG A 469 20.42 -7.46 -21.26
CA ARG A 469 20.33 -8.28 -22.48
C ARG A 469 19.63 -9.63 -22.27
N ASP A 470 19.74 -10.21 -21.08
CA ASP A 470 19.20 -11.53 -20.72
C ASP A 470 17.74 -11.46 -20.23
N GLN A 471 17.23 -10.24 -19.98
CA GLN A 471 15.84 -9.99 -19.55
C GLN A 471 14.93 -9.56 -20.72
N LEU A 472 15.50 -9.35 -21.91
CA LEU A 472 14.76 -8.98 -23.10
C LEU A 472 13.76 -10.08 -23.49
N ARG A 473 12.46 -9.74 -23.47
CA ARG A 473 11.33 -10.65 -23.74
C ARG A 473 11.48 -11.52 -25.01
N TRP A 474 12.14 -10.99 -26.04
CA TRP A 474 12.35 -11.68 -27.32
C TRP A 474 13.34 -12.87 -27.24
N ARG A 475 14.21 -12.92 -26.23
CA ARG A 475 15.08 -14.07 -25.96
C ARG A 475 14.33 -15.16 -25.19
N ARG A 476 13.53 -14.80 -24.17
CA ARG A 476 12.72 -15.79 -23.42
C ARG A 476 11.68 -16.52 -24.28
N GLN A 477 11.20 -15.91 -25.37
CA GLN A 477 10.30 -16.57 -26.33
C GLN A 477 11.01 -17.56 -27.27
N ARG A 478 12.35 -17.57 -27.32
CA ARG A 478 13.12 -18.56 -28.09
C ARG A 478 13.53 -19.80 -27.27
N ASP A 479 13.54 -19.67 -25.94
CA ASP A 479 13.90 -20.75 -25.02
C ASP A 479 12.66 -21.48 -24.43
N ARG A 480 11.47 -21.19 -24.97
CA ARG A 480 10.23 -21.96 -24.79
C ARG A 480 9.74 -22.40 -26.16
#